data_AF-A0ABD6IR27-F1
#
_entry.id   AF-A0ABD6IR27-F1
#
_cell.length_a   1.000
_cell.length_b   1.000
_cell.length_c   1.000
_cell.angle_alpha   90.00
_cell.angle_beta   90.00
_cell.angle_gamma   90.00
#
_symmetry.space_group_name_H-M   'P 1'
#
loop_
_entity.id
_entity.type
_entity.pdbx_description
1 polymer ?
#
loop_
_entity_poly.entity_id
_entity_poly.type
_entity_poly.pdbx_seq_one_letter_code
_entity_poly.pdbx_strand_id
1 'polypeptide(L)'
;MTALLLLPLLLPCALPPLARRALARLAPAAALWAVTGCAVVLGGCSLAALGAFVLIGLLRLPLFAAFGEFIHPLHTAPALIVVPAAATSVGVLAVCCWTLVRSVLRQGRAFRTARTEAGRRPAAGDLCVVDSPRPDAYALPGRPHRIVVTTAMLRSLDGPEREALFAHERAHNEGGHHYFLAAAELAAHCHPALRPVRTTVRLAAERAADEAAAARVGDRRLTARAIARAALAGQADGTARPDFAAGATTGPVP
;
A
#
# COMPACT_ATOMS: atom_id res chain seq x y z
N MET A 1 28.18 6.12 17.48
CA MET A 1 26.90 5.38 17.55
C MET A 1 25.70 6.20 17.08
N THR A 2 25.55 7.46 17.48
CA THR A 2 24.45 8.32 17.00
C THR A 2 24.39 8.44 15.48
N ALA A 3 25.54 8.58 14.80
CA ALA A 3 25.60 8.60 13.33
C ALA A 3 25.05 7.32 12.68
N LEU A 4 25.24 6.14 13.30
CA LEU A 4 24.69 4.88 12.80
C LEU A 4 23.16 4.80 12.95
N LEU A 5 22.59 5.48 13.96
CA LEU A 5 21.15 5.57 14.17
C LEU A 5 20.48 6.60 13.24
N LEU A 6 21.23 7.56 12.69
CA LEU A 6 20.72 8.51 11.71
C LEU A 6 20.61 7.89 10.31
N LEU A 7 21.49 6.95 9.96
CA LEU A 7 21.48 6.27 8.67
C LEU A 7 20.10 5.66 8.28
N PRO A 8 19.44 4.84 9.12
CA PRO A 8 18.11 4.29 8.81
C PRO A 8 16.97 5.31 8.78
N LEU A 9 17.20 6.56 9.22
CA LEU A 9 16.27 7.68 9.08
C LEU A 9 16.50 8.46 7.78
N LEU A 10 17.73 8.45 7.26
CA LEU A 10 18.07 9.15 6.01
C LEU A 10 17.89 8.29 4.76
N LEU A 11 18.18 6.98 4.84
CA LEU A 11 18.05 6.05 3.71
C LEU A 11 16.66 6.02 3.05
N PRO A 12 15.53 6.10 3.77
CA PRO A 12 14.20 6.17 3.16
C PRO A 12 14.04 7.29 2.11
N CYS A 13 14.80 8.38 2.22
CA CYS A 13 14.76 9.50 1.27
C CYS A 13 15.29 9.13 -0.12
N ALA A 14 16.13 8.11 -0.24
CA ALA A 14 16.64 7.62 -1.52
C ALA A 14 15.67 6.68 -2.25
N LEU A 15 14.68 6.10 -1.54
CA LEU A 15 13.80 5.08 -2.11
C LEU A 15 12.88 5.60 -3.23
N PRO A 16 12.22 6.77 -3.13
CA PRO A 16 11.31 7.24 -4.18
C PRO A 16 11.91 7.30 -5.60
N PRO A 17 13.10 7.91 -5.84
CA PRO A 17 13.69 7.89 -7.17
C PRO A 17 14.17 6.50 -7.61
N LEU A 18 14.63 5.65 -6.69
CA LEU A 18 15.01 4.27 -7.00
C LEU A 18 13.80 3.41 -7.39
N ALA A 19 12.68 3.58 -6.68
CA ALA A 19 11.43 2.90 -6.96
C ALA A 19 10.91 3.24 -8.37
N ARG A 20 10.96 4.52 -8.77
CA ARG A 20 10.61 4.93 -10.13
C ARG A 20 11.50 4.29 -11.20
N ARG A 21 12.80 4.17 -10.94
CA ARG A 21 13.74 3.48 -11.85
C ARG A 21 13.47 1.98 -11.92
N ALA A 22 13.18 1.34 -10.79
CA ALA A 22 12.82 -0.07 -10.72
C ALA A 22 11.57 -0.35 -11.55
N LEU A 23 10.54 0.47 -11.43
CA LEU A 23 9.32 0.37 -12.21
C LEU A 23 9.54 0.51 -13.72
N ALA A 24 10.56 1.27 -14.14
CA ALA A 24 10.89 1.45 -15.55
C ALA A 24 11.78 0.33 -16.13
N ARG A 25 12.50 -0.41 -15.29
CA ARG A 25 13.54 -1.37 -15.73
C ARG A 25 13.25 -2.83 -15.41
N LEU A 26 12.43 -3.09 -14.41
CA LEU A 26 12.11 -4.44 -13.97
C LEU A 26 10.75 -4.88 -14.51
N ALA A 27 10.58 -6.21 -14.63
CA ALA A 27 9.26 -6.78 -14.85
C ALA A 27 8.28 -6.34 -13.74
N PRO A 28 6.99 -6.11 -14.03
CA PRO A 28 6.05 -5.51 -13.08
C PRO A 28 5.97 -6.24 -11.72
N ALA A 29 5.90 -7.57 -11.73
CA ALA A 29 5.90 -8.36 -10.50
C ALA A 29 7.20 -8.22 -9.69
N ALA A 30 8.36 -8.20 -10.36
CA ALA A 30 9.65 -8.00 -9.71
C ALA A 30 9.78 -6.59 -9.12
N ALA A 31 9.32 -5.56 -9.85
CA ALA A 31 9.26 -4.19 -9.34
C ALA A 31 8.35 -4.09 -8.11
N LEU A 32 7.17 -4.71 -8.16
CA LEU A 32 6.20 -4.72 -7.07
C LEU A 32 6.80 -5.33 -5.80
N TRP A 33 7.43 -6.50 -5.90
CA TRP A 33 8.09 -7.16 -4.77
C TRP A 33 9.29 -6.36 -4.24
N ALA A 34 10.20 -5.93 -5.12
CA ALA A 34 11.42 -5.24 -4.71
C ALA A 34 11.11 -3.91 -4.03
N VAL A 35 10.24 -3.08 -4.63
CA VAL A 35 9.91 -1.75 -4.08
C VAL A 35 9.15 -1.88 -2.76
N THR A 36 8.17 -2.78 -2.69
CA THR A 36 7.41 -3.01 -1.46
C THR A 36 8.31 -3.55 -0.35
N GLY A 37 9.15 -4.54 -0.65
CA GLY A 37 10.09 -5.13 0.30
C GLY A 37 11.06 -4.08 0.86
N CYS A 38 11.68 -3.27 -0.01
CA CYS A 38 12.55 -2.18 0.43
C CYS A 38 11.82 -1.16 1.31
N ALA A 39 10.58 -0.80 0.96
CA ALA A 39 9.79 0.14 1.75
C ALA A 39 9.48 -0.39 3.15
N VAL A 40 9.10 -1.67 3.27
CA VAL A 40 8.84 -2.33 4.55
C VAL A 40 10.10 -2.40 5.41
N VAL A 41 11.22 -2.84 4.84
CA VAL A 41 12.50 -2.94 5.56
C VAL A 41 12.95 -1.56 6.04
N LEU A 42 12.96 -0.55 5.16
CA LEU A 42 13.37 0.80 5.51
C LEU A 42 12.45 1.43 6.58
N GLY A 43 11.13 1.23 6.46
CA GLY A 43 10.18 1.68 7.49
C GLY A 43 10.42 1.01 8.84
N GLY A 44 10.66 -0.30 8.86
CA GLY A 44 11.01 -1.04 10.08
C GLY A 44 12.31 -0.57 10.71
N CYS A 45 13.35 -0.36 9.90
CA CYS A 45 14.63 0.19 10.36
C CYS A 45 14.48 1.60 10.94
N SER A 46 13.65 2.47 10.34
CA SER A 46 13.36 3.79 10.90
C SER A 46 12.70 3.70 12.27
N LEU A 47 11.70 2.83 12.44
CA LEU A 47 11.04 2.64 13.74
C LEU A 47 12.01 2.08 14.79
N ALA A 48 12.86 1.12 14.43
CA ALA A 48 13.87 0.56 15.31
C ALA A 48 14.88 1.63 15.77
N ALA A 49 15.30 2.52 14.86
CA ALA A 49 16.20 3.62 15.20
C ALA A 49 15.56 4.63 16.16
N LEU A 50 14.29 4.99 15.93
CA LEU A 50 13.53 5.84 16.86
C LEU A 50 13.39 5.16 18.23
N GLY A 51 13.06 3.87 18.27
CA GLY A 51 13.00 3.09 19.52
C GLY A 51 14.34 3.06 20.26
N ALA A 52 15.45 2.94 19.54
CA ALA A 52 16.78 3.02 20.12
C ALA A 52 17.06 4.40 20.74
N PHE A 53 16.67 5.50 20.07
CA PHE A 53 16.79 6.85 20.65
C PHE A 53 15.95 7.00 21.92
N VAL A 54 14.72 6.47 21.95
CA VAL A 54 13.87 6.47 23.14
C VAL A 54 14.53 5.69 24.28
N LEU A 55 15.03 4.48 24.01
CA LEU A 55 15.68 3.65 25.01
C LEU A 55 16.95 4.32 25.59
N ILE A 56 17.80 4.88 24.73
CA ILE A 56 19.01 5.60 25.16
C ILE A 56 18.64 6.83 26.00
N GLY A 57 17.58 7.55 25.65
CA GLY A 57 17.06 8.66 26.45
C GLY A 57 16.51 8.22 27.81
N LEU A 58 15.79 7.10 27.86
CA LEU A 58 15.20 6.57 29.08
C LEU A 58 16.27 6.16 30.10
N LEU A 59 17.36 5.54 29.63
CA LEU A 59 18.50 5.14 30.47
C LEU A 59 19.25 6.32 31.10
N ARG A 60 19.02 7.56 30.65
CA ARG A 60 19.55 8.78 31.27
C ARG A 60 18.72 9.27 32.46
N LEU A 61 17.50 8.78 32.65
CA LEU A 61 16.67 9.18 33.78
C LEU A 61 17.16 8.49 35.06
N PRO A 62 17.22 9.20 36.20
CA PRO A 62 17.76 8.64 37.45
C PRO A 62 17.02 7.39 37.94
N LEU A 63 15.72 7.29 37.65
CA LEU A 63 14.89 6.11 37.94
C LEU A 63 15.34 4.83 37.22
N PHE A 64 15.98 4.97 36.04
CA PHE A 64 16.43 3.87 35.20
C PHE A 64 17.96 3.78 35.08
N ALA A 65 18.70 4.71 35.71
CA ALA A 65 20.15 4.79 35.64
C ALA A 65 20.85 3.53 36.17
N ALA A 66 20.27 2.87 37.18
CA ALA A 66 20.76 1.60 37.73
C ALA A 66 20.79 0.46 36.68
N PHE A 67 19.93 0.50 35.65
CA PHE A 67 19.99 -0.44 34.52
C PHE A 67 21.01 -0.02 33.46
N GLY A 68 21.35 1.26 33.38
CA GLY A 68 22.35 1.80 32.45
C GLY A 68 23.79 1.43 32.80
N GLU A 69 24.09 1.20 34.09
CA GLU A 69 25.42 0.77 34.55
C GLU A 69 25.83 -0.60 34.03
N PHE A 70 24.87 -1.50 33.75
CA PHE A 70 25.12 -2.81 33.12
C PHE A 70 25.46 -2.73 31.63
N ILE A 71 25.28 -1.57 30.98
CA ILE A 71 25.38 -1.40 29.52
C ILE A 71 26.58 -0.52 29.10
N HIS A 72 27.38 0.04 30.03
CA HIS A 72 28.52 0.90 29.67
C HIS A 72 29.83 0.12 29.46
N PRO A 73 30.63 0.46 28.41
CA PRO A 73 31.01 1.84 28.07
C PRO A 73 30.72 2.20 26.60
N LEU A 74 29.49 2.60 26.29
CA LEU A 74 29.22 3.25 25.00
C LEU A 74 29.42 4.77 25.13
N HIS A 75 30.33 5.33 24.34
CA HIS A 75 30.50 6.78 24.14
C HIS A 75 29.18 7.38 23.65
N THR A 76 28.35 7.81 24.60
CA THR A 76 27.06 8.42 24.33
C THR A 76 27.27 9.91 24.09
N ALA A 77 26.61 10.44 23.06
CA ALA A 77 26.62 11.87 22.77
C ALA A 77 26.17 12.70 24.00
N PRO A 78 26.53 13.99 24.07
CA PRO A 78 26.14 14.88 25.16
C PRO A 78 24.63 14.79 25.46
N ALA A 79 24.27 14.86 26.75
CA ALA A 79 22.87 14.80 27.18
C ALA A 79 21.98 15.84 26.49
N LEU A 80 22.56 17.01 26.15
CA LEU A 80 21.93 18.09 25.39
C LEU A 80 21.41 17.65 24.01
N ILE A 81 21.98 16.60 23.42
CA ILE A 81 21.57 16.06 22.11
C ILE A 81 20.63 14.86 22.28
N VAL A 82 20.93 13.99 23.26
CA VAL A 82 20.22 12.72 23.47
C VAL A 82 18.81 12.94 23.99
N VAL A 83 18.60 13.85 24.95
CA VAL A 83 17.29 14.07 25.57
C VAL A 83 16.28 14.65 24.57
N PRO A 84 16.60 15.72 23.79
CA PRO A 84 15.72 16.19 22.74
C PRO A 84 15.46 15.12 21.67
N ALA A 85 16.48 14.39 21.22
CA ALA A 85 16.31 13.33 20.22
C ALA A 85 15.38 12.21 20.69
N ALA A 86 15.47 11.82 21.96
CA ALA A 86 14.57 10.84 22.57
C ALA A 86 13.13 11.37 22.66
N ALA A 87 12.94 12.60 23.13
CA ALA A 87 11.62 13.23 23.22
C ALA A 87 10.96 13.38 21.83
N THR A 88 11.72 13.85 20.83
CA THR A 88 11.26 13.90 19.44
C THR A 88 10.91 12.50 18.92
N SER A 89 11.71 11.48 19.24
CA SER A 89 11.44 10.10 18.82
C SER A 89 10.16 9.54 19.43
N VAL A 90 9.87 9.82 20.71
CA VAL A 90 8.58 9.48 21.34
C VAL A 90 7.43 10.15 20.59
N GLY A 91 7.54 11.45 20.31
CA GLY A 91 6.51 12.20 19.59
C GLY A 91 6.25 11.63 18.19
N VAL A 92 7.31 11.32 17.43
CA VAL A 92 7.20 10.72 16.09
C VAL A 92 6.56 9.33 16.17
N LEU A 93 7.00 8.46 17.08
CA LEU A 93 6.42 7.13 17.27
C LEU A 93 4.93 7.19 17.64
N ALA A 94 4.55 8.14 18.51
CA ALA A 94 3.15 8.36 18.87
C ALA A 94 2.29 8.78 17.66
N VAL A 95 2.80 9.70 16.82
CA VAL A 95 2.12 10.11 15.58
C VAL A 95 2.02 8.94 14.59
N CYS A 96 3.10 8.17 14.39
CA CYS A 96 3.10 6.99 13.54
C CYS A 96 2.06 5.96 14.02
N CYS A 97 2.02 5.68 15.32
CA CYS A 97 1.05 4.77 15.92
C CYS A 97 -0.39 5.27 15.75
N TRP A 98 -0.65 6.54 16.06
CA TRP A 98 -1.97 7.15 15.93
C TRP A 98 -2.50 7.10 14.50
N THR A 99 -1.67 7.52 13.55
CA THR A 99 -2.04 7.54 12.12
C THR A 99 -2.27 6.13 11.57
N LEU A 100 -1.43 5.18 11.97
CA LEU A 100 -1.60 3.76 11.66
C LEU A 100 -2.93 3.22 12.20
N VAL A 101 -3.21 3.39 13.49
CA VAL A 101 -4.46 2.92 14.13
C VAL A 101 -5.68 3.54 13.44
N ARG A 102 -5.65 4.86 13.19
CA ARG A 102 -6.74 5.54 12.47
C ARG A 102 -6.93 4.96 11.06
N SER A 103 -5.85 4.69 10.33
CA SER A 103 -5.92 4.10 9.00
C SER A 103 -6.52 2.69 9.03
N VAL A 104 -6.03 1.83 9.92
CA VAL A 104 -6.52 0.45 10.12
C VAL A 104 -8.00 0.45 10.50
N LEU A 105 -8.43 1.32 11.42
CA LEU A 105 -9.84 1.41 11.81
C LEU A 105 -10.73 1.87 10.65
N ARG A 106 -10.30 2.88 9.89
CA ARG A 106 -11.04 3.39 8.73
C ARG A 106 -11.16 2.34 7.62
N GLN A 107 -10.04 1.74 7.24
CA GLN A 107 -9.99 0.72 6.19
C GLN A 107 -10.71 -0.55 6.60
N GLY A 108 -10.52 -1.01 7.84
CA GLY A 108 -11.19 -2.20 8.38
C GLY A 108 -12.71 -2.05 8.45
N ARG A 109 -13.23 -0.86 8.79
CA ARG A 109 -14.67 -0.57 8.71
C ARG A 109 -15.18 -0.65 7.28
N ALA A 110 -14.56 0.07 6.35
CA ALA A 110 -14.98 0.06 4.94
C ALA A 110 -14.88 -1.33 4.31
N PHE A 111 -13.83 -2.10 4.64
CA PHE A 111 -13.67 -3.49 4.19
C PHE A 111 -14.77 -4.40 4.72
N ARG A 112 -15.08 -4.31 6.02
CA ARG A 112 -16.17 -5.10 6.62
C ARG A 112 -17.50 -4.76 5.97
N THR A 113 -17.82 -3.48 5.78
CA THR A 113 -19.06 -3.06 5.11
C THR A 113 -19.16 -3.63 3.70
N ALA A 114 -18.15 -3.39 2.86
CA ALA A 114 -18.12 -3.89 1.49
C ALA A 114 -18.24 -5.42 1.42
N ARG A 115 -17.57 -6.14 2.34
CA ARG A 115 -17.65 -7.59 2.43
C ARG A 115 -19.01 -8.10 2.88
N THR A 116 -19.63 -7.44 3.86
CA THR A 116 -20.99 -7.81 4.30
C THR A 116 -22.02 -7.56 3.20
N GLU A 117 -21.91 -6.46 2.47
CA GLU A 117 -22.81 -6.15 1.36
C GLU A 117 -22.62 -7.12 0.19
N ALA A 118 -21.38 -7.39 -0.20
CA ALA A 118 -21.09 -8.36 -1.24
C ALA A 118 -21.56 -9.77 -0.83
N GLY A 119 -21.34 -10.17 0.43
CA GLY A 119 -21.75 -11.48 0.95
C GLY A 119 -23.26 -11.72 0.96
N ARG A 120 -24.07 -10.65 1.05
CA ARG A 120 -25.54 -10.71 1.00
C ARG A 120 -26.08 -10.80 -0.43
N ARG A 121 -25.28 -10.50 -1.45
CA ARG A 121 -25.70 -10.49 -2.84
C ARG A 121 -25.46 -11.85 -3.51
N PRO A 122 -26.36 -12.28 -4.42
CA PRO A 122 -26.11 -13.42 -5.28
C PRO A 122 -24.80 -13.24 -6.04
N ALA A 123 -23.99 -14.29 -6.10
CA ALA A 123 -22.75 -14.29 -6.86
C ALA A 123 -22.83 -15.33 -7.98
N ALA A 124 -22.40 -14.94 -9.18
CA ALA A 124 -22.18 -15.87 -10.28
C ALA A 124 -20.69 -16.27 -10.26
N GLY A 125 -20.38 -17.35 -9.56
CA GLY A 125 -18.99 -17.74 -9.27
C GLY A 125 -18.32 -16.70 -8.35
N ASP A 126 -17.27 -16.05 -8.85
CA ASP A 126 -16.57 -14.97 -8.14
C ASP A 126 -17.14 -13.57 -8.45
N LEU A 127 -18.10 -13.45 -9.38
CA LEU A 127 -18.67 -12.16 -9.79
C LEU A 127 -19.87 -11.75 -8.94
N CYS A 128 -19.84 -10.52 -8.43
CA CYS A 128 -20.92 -9.88 -7.69
C CYS A 128 -21.38 -8.62 -8.44
N VAL A 129 -22.59 -8.65 -9.02
CA VAL A 129 -23.14 -7.51 -9.76
C VAL A 129 -23.89 -6.59 -8.80
N VAL A 130 -23.54 -5.30 -8.85
CA VAL A 130 -24.14 -4.24 -8.05
C VAL A 130 -24.95 -3.32 -8.94
N ASP A 131 -26.24 -3.19 -8.69
CA ASP A 131 -27.01 -2.16 -9.38
C ASP A 131 -26.57 -0.77 -8.92
N SER A 132 -26.03 0.01 -9.86
CA SER A 132 -25.53 1.35 -9.64
C SER A 132 -25.45 2.09 -10.97
N PRO A 133 -25.87 3.36 -11.04
CA PRO A 133 -25.74 4.19 -12.23
C PRO A 133 -24.29 4.59 -12.52
N ARG A 134 -23.39 4.49 -11.53
CA ARG A 134 -21.97 4.86 -11.67
C ARG A 134 -21.12 3.65 -12.11
N PRO A 135 -20.36 3.74 -13.22
CA PRO A 135 -19.47 2.66 -13.65
C PRO A 135 -18.37 2.41 -12.62
N ASP A 136 -18.29 1.19 -12.08
CA ASP A 136 -17.20 0.78 -11.22
C ASP A 136 -16.96 -0.74 -11.26
N ALA A 137 -15.70 -1.15 -11.11
CA ALA A 137 -15.29 -2.54 -10.98
C ALA A 137 -14.05 -2.66 -10.07
N TYR A 138 -14.06 -3.60 -9.12
CA TYR A 138 -12.94 -3.88 -8.23
C TYR A 138 -12.86 -5.33 -7.76
N ALA A 139 -11.62 -5.75 -7.53
CA ALA A 139 -11.27 -6.90 -6.72
C ALA A 139 -11.57 -6.66 -5.23
N LEU A 140 -12.48 -7.46 -4.67
CA LEU A 140 -12.77 -7.48 -3.23
C LEU A 140 -11.95 -8.61 -2.58
N PRO A 141 -10.97 -8.27 -1.71
CA PRO A 141 -10.12 -9.28 -1.10
C PRO A 141 -10.86 -10.14 -0.06
N GLY A 142 -10.33 -11.34 0.17
CA GLY A 142 -10.77 -12.27 1.21
C GLY A 142 -11.08 -13.66 0.68
N ARG A 143 -11.65 -14.53 1.51
CA ARG A 143 -12.00 -15.92 1.14
C ARG A 143 -13.50 -16.18 1.32
N PRO A 144 -14.27 -16.50 0.27
CA PRO A 144 -13.87 -16.47 -1.15
C PRO A 144 -13.55 -15.04 -1.62
N HIS A 145 -12.68 -14.93 -2.62
CA HIS A 145 -12.43 -13.68 -3.34
C HIS A 145 -13.66 -13.35 -4.19
N ARG A 146 -13.92 -12.05 -4.39
CA ARG A 146 -15.01 -11.60 -5.27
C ARG A 146 -14.55 -10.48 -6.18
N ILE A 147 -15.17 -10.37 -7.35
CA ILE A 147 -15.08 -9.24 -8.26
C ILE A 147 -16.42 -8.51 -8.17
N VAL A 148 -16.41 -7.27 -7.70
CA VAL A 148 -17.61 -6.44 -7.65
C VAL A 148 -17.65 -5.59 -8.90
N VAL A 149 -18.74 -5.66 -9.67
CA VAL A 149 -18.93 -4.88 -10.88
C VAL A 149 -20.29 -4.20 -10.87
N THR A 150 -20.38 -2.94 -11.31
CA THR A 150 -21.66 -2.25 -11.39
C THR A 150 -22.39 -2.53 -12.71
N THR A 151 -23.73 -2.44 -12.69
CA THR A 151 -24.54 -2.55 -13.91
C THR A 151 -24.15 -1.50 -14.95
N ALA A 152 -23.77 -0.29 -14.53
CA ALA A 152 -23.25 0.75 -15.44
C ALA A 152 -21.91 0.37 -16.09
N MET A 153 -20.97 -0.25 -15.36
CA MET A 153 -19.70 -0.73 -15.94
C MET A 153 -19.93 -1.86 -16.96
N LEU A 154 -20.87 -2.77 -16.68
CA LEU A 154 -21.22 -3.81 -17.66
C LEU A 154 -21.79 -3.20 -18.94
N ARG A 155 -22.59 -2.13 -18.85
CA ARG A 155 -23.14 -1.43 -20.02
C ARG A 155 -22.10 -0.66 -20.82
N SER A 156 -21.00 -0.24 -20.22
CA SER A 156 -19.96 0.55 -20.90
C SER A 156 -18.96 -0.29 -21.71
N LEU A 157 -18.96 -1.62 -21.55
CA LEU A 157 -18.03 -2.54 -22.19
C LEU A 157 -18.77 -3.62 -23.00
N ASP A 158 -18.18 -4.04 -24.11
CA ASP A 158 -18.66 -5.20 -24.87
C ASP A 158 -18.24 -6.55 -24.24
N GLY A 159 -18.65 -7.68 -24.83
CA GLY A 159 -18.38 -9.01 -24.28
C GLY A 159 -16.90 -9.29 -24.04
N PRO A 160 -16.05 -9.20 -25.09
CA PRO A 160 -14.61 -9.37 -24.97
C PRO A 160 -13.95 -8.35 -24.01
N GLU A 161 -14.40 -7.10 -24.01
CA GLU A 161 -13.87 -6.09 -23.07
C GLU A 161 -14.22 -6.42 -21.61
N ARG A 162 -15.41 -6.96 -21.33
CA ARG A 162 -15.78 -7.42 -19.98
C ARG A 162 -14.91 -8.59 -19.52
N GLU A 163 -14.62 -9.54 -20.40
CA GLU A 163 -13.74 -10.68 -20.08
C GLU A 163 -12.34 -10.19 -19.69
N ALA A 164 -11.79 -9.24 -20.46
CA ALA A 164 -10.51 -8.64 -20.14
C ALA A 164 -10.52 -7.86 -18.82
N LEU A 165 -11.59 -7.10 -18.55
CA LEU A 165 -11.77 -6.42 -17.27
C LEU A 165 -11.80 -7.43 -16.11
N PHE A 166 -12.58 -8.51 -16.22
CA PHE A 166 -12.66 -9.53 -15.18
C PHE A 166 -11.33 -10.27 -14.99
N ALA A 167 -10.58 -10.52 -16.07
CA ALA A 167 -9.25 -11.11 -15.97
C ALA A 167 -8.29 -10.20 -15.18
N HIS A 168 -8.35 -8.88 -15.39
CA HIS A 168 -7.59 -7.89 -14.63
C HIS A 168 -8.00 -7.84 -13.15
N GLU A 169 -9.29 -7.75 -12.84
CA GLU A 169 -9.75 -7.75 -11.45
C GLU A 169 -9.44 -9.08 -10.73
N ARG A 170 -9.50 -10.20 -11.46
CA ARG A 170 -9.10 -11.50 -10.92
C ARG A 170 -7.59 -11.54 -10.64
N ALA A 171 -6.76 -10.96 -11.51
CA ALA A 171 -5.33 -10.88 -11.30
C ALA A 171 -4.95 -10.10 -10.03
N HIS A 172 -5.70 -9.06 -9.65
CA HIS A 172 -5.50 -8.40 -8.36
C HIS A 172 -5.74 -9.32 -7.16
N ASN A 173 -6.79 -10.15 -7.24
CA ASN A 173 -7.11 -11.12 -6.19
C ASN A 173 -6.06 -12.25 -6.12
N GLU A 174 -5.74 -12.86 -7.26
CA GLU A 174 -4.75 -13.96 -7.38
C GLU A 174 -3.35 -13.49 -6.97
N GLY A 175 -2.94 -12.30 -7.40
CA GLY A 175 -1.67 -11.68 -7.05
C GLY A 175 -1.62 -11.10 -5.63
N GLY A 176 -2.74 -11.09 -4.90
CA GLY A 176 -2.81 -10.53 -3.56
C GLY A 176 -2.38 -9.06 -3.48
N HIS A 177 -2.66 -8.28 -4.54
CA HIS A 177 -2.17 -6.90 -4.69
C HIS A 177 -2.59 -5.97 -3.53
N HIS A 178 -3.71 -6.26 -2.87
CA HIS A 178 -4.15 -5.55 -1.66
C HIS A 178 -3.15 -5.66 -0.50
N TYR A 179 -2.40 -6.75 -0.37
CA TYR A 179 -1.37 -6.90 0.66
C TYR A 179 -0.17 -5.98 0.39
N PHE A 180 0.23 -5.80 -0.86
CA PHE A 180 1.32 -4.89 -1.23
C PHE A 180 0.92 -3.44 -1.00
N LEU A 181 -0.31 -3.07 -1.37
CA LEU A 181 -0.86 -1.74 -1.11
C LEU A 181 -0.95 -1.45 0.39
N ALA A 182 -1.40 -2.42 1.19
CA ALA A 182 -1.41 -2.31 2.64
C ALA A 182 0.01 -2.16 3.21
N ALA A 183 0.97 -2.97 2.76
CA ALA A 183 2.35 -2.89 3.20
C ALA A 183 3.01 -1.54 2.87
N ALA A 184 2.76 -1.01 1.67
CA ALA A 184 3.24 0.32 1.27
C ALA A 184 2.58 1.43 2.08
N GLU A 185 1.30 1.27 2.43
CA GLU A 185 0.60 2.21 3.32
C GLU A 185 1.18 2.16 4.73
N LEU A 186 1.44 0.98 5.29
CA LEU A 186 2.12 0.83 6.58
C LEU A 186 3.50 1.50 6.57
N ALA A 187 4.30 1.28 5.53
CA ALA A 187 5.62 1.90 5.40
C ALA A 187 5.53 3.44 5.34
N ALA A 188 4.51 4.00 4.67
CA ALA A 188 4.27 5.43 4.61
C ALA A 188 3.88 6.05 5.97
N HIS A 189 3.28 5.28 6.87
CA HIS A 189 3.02 5.67 8.25
C HIS A 189 4.29 5.62 9.11
N CYS A 190 5.24 4.73 8.80
CA CYS A 190 6.51 4.61 9.52
C CYS A 190 7.48 5.74 9.20
N HIS A 191 7.50 6.25 7.96
CA HIS A 191 8.42 7.31 7.56
C HIS A 191 7.83 8.20 6.44
N PRO A 192 7.84 9.55 6.58
CA PRO A 192 7.20 10.45 5.62
C PRO A 192 7.81 10.38 4.21
N ALA A 193 9.12 10.15 4.10
CA ALA A 193 9.78 9.99 2.80
C ALA A 193 9.32 8.76 2.00
N LEU A 194 8.64 7.80 2.63
CA LEU A 194 8.09 6.61 1.97
C LEU A 194 6.69 6.84 1.41
N ARG A 195 6.02 7.96 1.73
CA ARG A 195 4.68 8.29 1.21
C ARG A 195 4.60 8.27 -0.33
N PRO A 196 5.56 8.83 -1.09
CA PRO A 196 5.51 8.79 -2.56
C PRO A 196 5.66 7.38 -3.14
N VAL A 197 6.24 6.45 -2.38
CA VAL A 197 6.49 5.07 -2.82
C VAL A 197 5.17 4.30 -2.95
N ARG A 198 4.13 4.68 -2.19
CA ARG A 198 2.77 4.11 -2.33
C ARG A 198 2.27 4.16 -3.78
N THR A 199 2.44 5.30 -4.45
CA THR A 199 2.02 5.47 -5.85
C THR A 199 2.81 4.55 -6.78
N THR A 200 4.09 4.34 -6.50
CA THR A 200 4.93 3.43 -7.31
C THR A 200 4.51 1.97 -7.13
N VAL A 201 4.23 1.55 -5.89
CA VAL A 201 3.71 0.21 -5.59
C VAL A 201 2.36 -0.01 -6.25
N ARG A 202 1.45 0.97 -6.19
CA ARG A 202 0.18 0.90 -6.90
C ARG A 202 0.38 0.71 -8.40
N LEU A 203 1.18 1.55 -9.04
CA LEU A 203 1.43 1.45 -10.47
C LEU A 203 2.11 0.12 -10.86
N ALA A 204 2.98 -0.42 -10.00
CA ALA A 204 3.57 -1.74 -10.22
C ALA A 204 2.50 -2.86 -10.15
N ALA A 205 1.55 -2.75 -9.22
CA ALA A 205 0.44 -3.70 -9.08
C ALA A 205 -0.54 -3.63 -10.26
N GLU A 206 -0.89 -2.42 -10.74
CA GLU A 206 -1.70 -2.24 -11.95
C GLU A 206 -1.01 -2.89 -13.16
N ARG A 207 0.27 -2.58 -13.40
CA ARG A 207 1.03 -3.19 -14.50
C ARG A 207 1.14 -4.71 -14.37
N ALA A 208 1.29 -5.24 -13.15
CA ALA A 208 1.32 -6.69 -12.93
C ALA A 208 -0.05 -7.33 -13.25
N ALA A 209 -1.15 -6.65 -12.91
CA ALA A 209 -2.50 -7.10 -13.25
C ALA A 209 -2.77 -7.03 -14.76
N ASP A 210 -2.35 -5.96 -15.43
CA ASP A 210 -2.46 -5.80 -16.89
C ASP A 210 -1.74 -6.91 -17.65
N GLU A 211 -0.51 -7.22 -17.24
CA GLU A 211 0.28 -8.30 -17.83
C GLU A 211 -0.36 -9.68 -17.64
N ALA A 212 -0.88 -9.95 -16.44
CA ALA A 212 -1.57 -11.20 -16.14
C ALA A 212 -2.90 -11.33 -16.90
N ALA A 213 -3.66 -10.23 -17.01
CA ALA A 213 -4.90 -10.18 -17.77
C ALA A 213 -4.63 -10.42 -19.26
N ALA A 214 -3.64 -9.72 -19.82
CA ALA A 214 -3.29 -9.83 -21.22
C ALA A 214 -2.78 -11.22 -21.59
N ALA A 215 -2.02 -11.87 -20.69
CA ALA A 215 -1.60 -13.26 -20.86
C ALA A 215 -2.78 -14.24 -20.83
N ARG A 216 -3.78 -14.00 -19.98
CA ARG A 216 -4.95 -14.87 -19.83
C ARG A 216 -5.97 -14.72 -20.96
N VAL A 217 -6.18 -13.50 -21.44
CA VAL A 217 -7.08 -13.19 -22.56
C VAL A 217 -6.43 -13.55 -23.91
N GLY A 218 -5.09 -13.49 -23.99
CA GLY A 218 -4.34 -13.76 -25.23
C GLY A 218 -4.31 -12.58 -26.21
N ASP A 219 -4.99 -11.46 -25.91
CA ASP A 219 -4.97 -10.23 -26.71
C ASP A 219 -4.62 -9.01 -25.84
N ARG A 220 -3.38 -8.52 -26.00
CA ARG A 220 -2.87 -7.35 -25.27
C ARG A 220 -3.56 -6.06 -25.69
N ARG A 221 -3.95 -5.91 -26.96
CA ARG A 221 -4.60 -4.68 -27.47
C ARG A 221 -6.02 -4.60 -26.97
N LEU A 222 -6.75 -5.71 -26.99
CA LEU A 222 -8.08 -5.81 -26.39
C LEU A 222 -8.01 -5.49 -24.89
N THR A 223 -7.06 -6.10 -24.17
CA THR A 223 -6.90 -5.86 -22.73
C THR A 223 -6.63 -4.40 -22.42
N ALA A 224 -5.66 -3.78 -23.10
CA ALA A 224 -5.35 -2.36 -22.91
C ALA A 224 -6.55 -1.46 -23.23
N ARG A 225 -7.28 -1.74 -24.33
CA ARG A 225 -8.48 -0.98 -24.72
C ARG A 225 -9.59 -1.13 -23.68
N ALA A 226 -9.85 -2.34 -23.20
CA ALA A 226 -10.88 -2.62 -22.22
C ALA A 226 -10.62 -1.89 -20.90
N ILE A 227 -9.38 -1.95 -20.40
CA ILE A 227 -8.96 -1.29 -19.16
C ILE A 227 -9.03 0.24 -19.33
N ALA A 228 -8.55 0.78 -20.46
CA ALA A 228 -8.65 2.21 -20.74
C ALA A 228 -10.11 2.69 -20.80
N ARG A 229 -11.00 1.94 -21.45
CA ARG A 229 -12.45 2.25 -21.49
C ARG A 229 -13.09 2.17 -20.11
N ALA A 230 -12.78 1.15 -19.32
CA ALA A 230 -13.25 1.02 -17.95
C ALA A 230 -12.79 2.22 -17.11
N ALA A 231 -11.54 2.63 -17.23
CA ALA A 231 -10.99 3.79 -16.53
C ALA A 231 -11.66 5.11 -16.92
N LEU A 232 -11.91 5.33 -18.22
CA LEU A 232 -12.63 6.50 -18.69
C LEU A 232 -14.10 6.52 -18.20
N ALA A 233 -14.77 5.36 -18.20
CA ALA A 233 -16.14 5.24 -17.70
C ALA A 233 -16.24 5.55 -16.20
N GLY A 234 -15.26 5.10 -15.39
CA GLY A 234 -15.24 5.36 -13.95
C GLY A 234 -14.86 6.81 -13.57
N GLN A 235 -14.05 7.49 -14.38
CA GLN A 235 -13.63 8.87 -14.11
C GLN A 235 -14.74 9.90 -14.33
N ALA A 236 -15.71 9.61 -15.20
CA ALA A 236 -16.80 10.52 -15.52
C ALA A 236 -17.70 10.88 -14.31
N ASP A 237 -17.75 10.02 -13.27
CA ASP A 237 -18.76 10.10 -12.21
C ASP A 237 -18.20 10.23 -10.76
N GLY A 238 -16.90 10.46 -10.57
CA GLY A 238 -16.31 10.83 -9.28
C GLY A 238 -16.68 9.89 -8.11
N THR A 239 -16.26 8.63 -8.16
CA THR A 239 -16.58 7.64 -7.12
C THR A 239 -15.78 7.84 -5.82
N ALA A 240 -16.47 7.93 -4.67
CA ALA A 240 -15.84 7.85 -3.35
C ALA A 240 -15.53 6.39 -3.00
N ARG A 241 -14.25 5.98 -3.16
CA ARG A 241 -13.80 4.59 -3.04
C ARG A 241 -12.93 4.38 -1.78
N PRO A 242 -12.96 3.20 -1.14
CA PRO A 242 -11.99 2.88 -0.11
C PRO A 242 -10.57 2.67 -0.67
N ASP A 243 -9.56 3.34 -0.08
CA ASP A 243 -8.15 3.36 -0.53
C ASP A 243 -7.46 1.98 -0.69
N PHE A 244 -8.03 0.90 -0.14
CA PHE A 244 -7.42 -0.45 -0.18
C PHE A 244 -7.88 -1.30 -1.37
N ALA A 245 -8.93 -0.89 -2.09
CA ALA A 245 -9.42 -1.61 -3.27
C ALA A 245 -8.65 -1.11 -4.50
N ALA A 246 -7.77 -1.96 -5.04
CA ALA A 246 -7.26 -1.80 -6.39
C ALA A 246 -8.39 -2.11 -7.38
N GLY A 247 -8.47 -1.38 -8.48
CA GLY A 247 -9.45 -1.62 -9.52
C GLY A 247 -9.10 -0.85 -10.79
N ALA A 248 -9.59 -1.36 -11.91
CA ALA A 248 -9.28 -0.92 -13.27
C ALA A 248 -9.48 0.58 -13.53
N THR A 249 -10.24 1.27 -12.68
CA THR A 249 -10.51 2.71 -12.81
C THR A 249 -9.38 3.60 -12.30
N THR A 250 -8.25 3.02 -11.87
CA THR A 250 -7.25 3.75 -11.09
C THR A 250 -5.82 3.76 -11.63
N GLY A 251 -5.60 3.16 -12.80
CA GLY A 251 -4.35 3.32 -13.56
C GLY A 251 -4.29 4.68 -14.26
N PRO A 252 -3.12 5.32 -14.37
CA PRO A 252 -2.95 6.40 -15.33
C PRO A 252 -3.26 5.86 -16.72
N VAL A 253 -4.21 6.50 -17.43
CA VAL A 253 -4.46 6.21 -18.83
C VAL A 253 -3.14 6.50 -19.59
N PRO A 254 -2.63 5.56 -20.40
CA PRO A 254 -1.45 5.81 -21.22
C PRO A 254 -1.67 6.97 -22.20
#